data_AF-A0A0P9DPF3-F1
#
_entry.id   AF-A0A0P9DPF3-F1
#
_cell.length_a   1.000
_cell.length_b   1.000
_cell.length_c   1.000
_cell.angle_alpha   90.00
_cell.angle_beta   90.00
_cell.angle_gamma   90.00
#
_symmetry.space_group_name_H-M   'P 1'
#
loop_
_entity.id
_entity.type
_entity.pdbx_description
1 polymer ?
#
loop_
_entity_poly.entity_id
_entity_poly.type
_entity_poly.pdbx_seq_one_letter_code
_entity_poly.pdbx_strand_id
1 'polypeptide(L)'
;MMSKAIYKLSAIQAAVHETAMHNGMCLITGIIPVAATETFKRSLHAFTQGEGFMLVEPAGFVRMQGDVPIRARTDYNPLNRNEYLLHVLRAY
;
A
#
# COMPACT_ATOMS: atom_id res chain seq x y z
N MET A 1 8.29 22.29 -2.57
CA MET A 1 7.77 20.95 -2.92
C MET A 1 8.13 19.88 -1.89
N MET A 2 9.38 19.79 -1.45
CA MET A 2 9.84 18.79 -0.46
C MET A 2 8.97 18.68 0.81
N SER A 3 8.65 19.81 1.46
CA SER A 3 7.83 19.83 2.68
C SER A 3 6.45 19.19 2.49
N LYS A 4 5.82 19.42 1.33
CA LYS A 4 4.52 18.83 0.97
C LYS A 4 4.62 17.33 0.73
N ALA A 5 5.70 16.87 0.11
CA ALA A 5 5.96 15.45 -0.10
C ALA A 5 6.16 14.72 1.23
N ILE A 6 7.01 15.25 2.11
CA ILE A 6 7.25 14.69 3.45
C ILE A 6 5.97 14.66 4.28
N TYR A 7 5.18 15.74 4.28
CA TYR A 7 3.90 15.78 4.97
C TYR A 7 2.91 14.71 4.47
N LYS A 8 2.84 14.49 3.15
CA LYS A 8 1.99 13.44 2.58
C LYS A 8 2.52 12.03 2.89
N LEU A 9 3.84 11.85 2.94
CA LEU A 9 4.47 10.59 3.35
C LEU A 9 4.19 10.27 4.82
N SER A 10 4.25 11.26 5.72
CA SER A 10 3.92 11.04 7.13
C SER A 10 2.45 10.65 7.32
N ALA A 11 1.54 11.20 6.50
CA ALA A 11 0.12 10.86 6.56
C ALA A 11 -0.19 9.40 6.19
N ILE A 12 0.71 8.71 5.47
CA ILE A 12 0.58 7.29 5.12
C ILE A 12 1.49 6.37 5.94
N GLN A 13 2.00 6.87 7.08
CA GLN A 13 2.90 6.11 7.96
C GLN A 13 4.18 5.64 7.25
N ALA A 14 4.68 6.44 6.30
CA ALA A 14 5.99 6.19 5.71
C ALA A 14 7.11 6.41 6.74
N ALA A 15 8.14 5.55 6.71
CA ALA A 15 9.40 5.85 7.39
C ALA A 15 10.39 6.38 6.36
N VAL A 16 10.68 7.67 6.47
CA VAL A 16 11.67 8.36 5.62
C VAL A 16 13.06 8.12 6.21
N HIS A 17 13.99 7.65 5.39
CA HIS A 17 15.36 7.33 5.81
C HIS A 17 16.34 8.43 5.40
N GLU A 18 16.30 8.83 4.13
CA GLU A 18 17.21 9.84 3.59
C GLU A 18 16.47 10.84 2.71
N THR A 19 16.89 12.09 2.77
CA THR A 19 16.43 13.14 1.88
C THR A 19 17.65 13.88 1.34
N ALA A 20 17.81 13.86 0.02
CA ALA A 20 18.91 14.53 -0.67
C ALA A 20 18.37 15.52 -1.71
N MET A 21 19.09 16.64 -1.88
CA MET A 21 18.84 17.59 -2.95
C MET A 21 19.89 17.38 -4.04
N HIS A 22 19.46 17.15 -5.27
CA HIS A 22 20.35 16.92 -6.41
C HIS A 22 19.83 17.65 -7.64
N ASN A 23 20.61 18.61 -8.16
CA ASN A 23 20.30 19.36 -9.39
C ASN A 23 18.88 19.94 -9.43
N GLY A 24 18.40 20.50 -8.31
CA GLY A 24 17.05 21.06 -8.21
C GLY A 24 15.94 20.03 -7.96
N MET A 25 16.24 18.73 -7.99
CA MET A 25 15.34 17.65 -7.60
C MET A 25 15.54 17.29 -6.13
N CYS A 26 14.47 16.82 -5.49
CA CYS A 26 14.51 16.25 -4.14
C CYS A 26 14.33 14.74 -4.25
N LEU A 27 15.35 13.98 -3.85
CA LEU A 27 15.27 12.54 -3.71
C LEU A 27 14.90 12.21 -2.26
N ILE A 28 13.84 11.43 -2.09
CA ILE A 28 13.39 10.95 -0.78
C ILE A 28 13.41 9.43 -0.84
N THR A 29 14.14 8.81 0.07
CA THR A 29 14.19 7.35 0.22
C THR A 29 13.57 6.93 1.54
N GLY A 30 12.96 5.76 1.55
CA GLY A 30 12.25 5.27 2.72
C GLY A 30 11.40 4.04 2.40
N ILE A 31 10.63 3.62 3.40
CA ILE A 31 9.67 2.52 3.31
C ILE A 31 8.26 3.05 3.49
N ILE A 32 7.32 2.49 2.74
CA ILE A 32 5.89 2.83 2.81
C ILE A 32 5.04 1.56 2.92
N PRO A 33 3.84 1.64 3.52
CA PRO A 33 2.90 0.53 3.47
C PRO A 33 2.48 0.21 2.03
N VAL A 34 2.51 -1.08 1.67
CA VAL A 34 2.09 -1.55 0.34
C VAL A 34 0.66 -1.10 0.01
N ALA A 35 -0.24 -1.14 1.00
CA ALA A 35 -1.63 -0.70 0.84
C ALA A 35 -1.78 0.77 0.44
N ALA A 36 -0.83 1.64 0.80
CA ALA A 36 -0.85 3.06 0.48
C ALA A 36 -0.09 3.42 -0.81
N THR A 37 0.70 2.48 -1.34
CA THR A 37 1.66 2.73 -2.44
C THR A 37 0.98 3.28 -3.69
N GLU A 38 -0.04 2.57 -4.16
CA GLU A 38 -0.70 2.90 -5.42
C GLU A 38 -1.48 4.22 -5.32
N THR A 39 -2.16 4.46 -4.19
CA THR A 39 -2.85 5.74 -3.93
C THR A 39 -1.87 6.91 -3.85
N PHE A 40 -0.73 6.72 -3.17
CA PHE A 40 0.29 7.76 -3.09
C PHE A 40 0.90 8.06 -4.45
N LYS A 41 1.27 7.03 -5.22
CA LYS A 41 1.83 7.14 -6.57
C LYS A 41 0.89 7.92 -7.51
N ARG A 42 -0.41 7.62 -7.49
CA ARG A 42 -1.42 8.39 -8.25
C ARG A 42 -1.48 9.86 -7.81
N SER A 43 -1.41 10.12 -6.51
CA SER A 43 -1.47 11.48 -5.99
C SER A 43 -0.22 12.31 -6.29
N LEU A 44 0.93 11.65 -6.49
CA LEU A 44 2.24 12.26 -6.72
C LEU A 44 2.19 13.29 -7.84
N HIS A 45 1.73 12.89 -9.02
CA HIS A 45 1.65 13.75 -10.20
C HIS A 45 0.87 15.05 -9.91
N ALA A 46 -0.22 14.98 -9.12
CA ALA A 46 -1.05 16.14 -8.83
C ALA A 46 -0.33 17.19 -7.96
N PHE A 47 0.52 16.79 -7.01
CA PHE A 47 1.22 17.75 -6.13
C PHE A 47 2.65 18.08 -6.56
N THR A 48 3.20 17.35 -7.53
CA THR A 48 4.51 17.62 -8.16
C THR A 48 4.38 18.25 -9.55
N GLN A 49 3.19 18.75 -9.92
CA GLN A 49 2.94 19.34 -11.25
C GLN A 49 3.33 18.41 -12.41
N GLY A 50 3.21 17.10 -12.22
CA GLY A 50 3.55 16.08 -13.22
C GLY A 50 5.03 15.66 -13.27
N GLU A 51 5.95 16.37 -12.63
CA GLU A 51 7.41 16.10 -12.77
C GLU A 51 7.93 14.98 -11.86
N GLY A 52 7.30 14.79 -10.70
CA GLY A 52 7.69 13.76 -9.75
C GLY A 52 7.43 12.36 -10.27
N PHE A 53 8.32 11.44 -9.92
CA PHE A 53 8.13 10.00 -10.08
C PHE A 53 8.54 9.26 -8.81
N MET A 54 8.12 7.99 -8.71
CA MET A 54 8.44 7.12 -7.59
C MET A 54 8.80 5.73 -8.10
N LEU A 55 9.86 5.16 -7.54
CA LEU A 55 10.24 3.76 -7.70
C LEU A 55 9.95 3.01 -6.39
N VAL A 56 9.50 1.76 -6.50
CA VAL A 56 9.12 0.96 -5.35
C VAL A 56 9.56 -0.48 -5.59
N GLU A 57 10.14 -1.08 -4.56
CA GLU A 57 10.49 -2.49 -4.52
C GLU A 57 9.98 -3.14 -3.22
N PRO A 58 9.73 -4.46 -3.20
CA PRO A 58 9.38 -5.16 -1.97
C PRO A 58 10.52 -5.06 -0.93
N ALA A 59 10.22 -4.54 0.26
CA ALA A 59 11.21 -4.36 1.33
C ALA A 59 11.09 -5.39 2.47
N GLY A 60 9.88 -5.88 2.77
CA GLY A 60 9.64 -6.83 3.85
C GLY A 60 8.26 -6.69 4.47
N PHE A 61 8.09 -7.30 5.65
CA PHE A 61 6.84 -7.29 6.41
C PHE A 61 7.00 -6.54 7.72
N VAL A 62 5.97 -5.80 8.09
CA VAL A 62 5.86 -5.12 9.37
C VAL A 62 4.69 -5.70 10.16
N ARG A 63 4.78 -5.64 11.49
CA ARG A 63 3.66 -6.02 12.35
C ARG A 63 2.51 -5.07 12.11
N MET A 64 1.35 -5.60 11.71
CA MET A 64 0.14 -4.81 11.55
C MET A 64 -0.34 -4.30 12.90
N GLN A 65 -0.63 -3.01 12.98
CA GLN A 65 -1.33 -2.40 14.10
C GLN A 65 -2.80 -2.27 13.72
N GLY A 66 -3.70 -2.72 14.60
CA GLY A 66 -5.14 -2.74 14.35
C GLY A 66 -5.66 -4.06 13.78
N ASP A 67 -6.86 -4.01 13.22
CA ASP A 67 -7.56 -5.19 12.75
C ASP A 67 -7.00 -5.71 11.42
N VAL A 68 -6.91 -7.04 11.33
CA VAL A 68 -6.49 -7.70 10.10
C VAL A 68 -7.57 -7.48 9.03
N PRO A 69 -7.20 -7.06 7.80
CA PRO A 69 -8.18 -6.88 6.74
C PRO A 69 -8.87 -8.20 6.44
N ILE A 70 -10.19 -8.22 6.61
CA ILE A 70 -11.02 -9.34 6.23
C ILE A 70 -11.48 -9.14 4.78
N ARG A 71 -11.31 -10.19 3.97
CA ARG A 71 -11.93 -10.27 2.64
C ARG A 71 -12.95 -11.38 2.70
N ALA A 72 -14.23 -11.04 2.49
CA ALA A 72 -15.28 -12.04 2.37
C ALA A 72 -14.90 -13.03 1.26
N ARG A 73 -15.02 -14.33 1.56
CA ARG A 73 -14.77 -15.36 0.55
C ARG A 73 -15.81 -15.22 -0.56
N THR A 74 -15.35 -15.27 -1.80
CA THR A 74 -16.23 -15.25 -2.98
C THR A 74 -16.75 -16.65 -3.32
N ASP A 75 -16.11 -17.67 -2.74
CA ASP A 75 -16.38 -19.09 -2.91
C ASP A 75 -16.82 -19.73 -1.59
N TYR A 76 -17.37 -20.94 -1.68
CA TYR A 76 -17.75 -21.73 -0.52
C TYR A 76 -16.52 -22.11 0.31
N ASN A 77 -16.65 -22.02 1.64
CA ASN A 77 -15.55 -22.20 2.59
C ASN A 77 -15.19 -23.66 2.83
N PRO A 78 -14.11 -24.21 2.25
CA PRO A 78 -13.70 -25.58 2.50
C PRO A 78 -13.27 -25.80 3.96
N LEU A 79 -12.93 -24.74 4.70
CA LEU A 79 -12.63 -24.81 6.13
C LEU A 79 -13.89 -25.03 6.98
N ASN A 80 -15.09 -24.71 6.46
CA ASN A 80 -16.36 -25.10 7.05
C ASN A 80 -16.96 -26.27 6.29
N ARG A 81 -16.52 -27.49 6.64
CA ARG A 81 -16.85 -28.72 5.91
C ARG A 81 -18.36 -28.92 5.71
N ASN A 82 -19.19 -28.68 6.74
CA ASN A 82 -20.63 -28.93 6.66
C ASN A 82 -21.30 -27.97 5.67
N GLU A 83 -20.97 -26.68 5.76
CA GLU A 83 -21.48 -25.65 4.85
C GLU A 83 -20.98 -25.88 3.41
N TYR A 84 -19.71 -26.24 3.25
CA TYR A 84 -19.12 -26.53 1.96
C TYR A 84 -19.83 -27.69 1.24
N LEU A 85 -20.06 -28.81 1.94
CA LEU A 85 -20.70 -29.98 1.36
C LEU A 85 -22.16 -29.72 0.96
N LEU A 86 -22.91 -28.91 1.72
CA LEU A 86 -24.27 -28.53 1.34
C LEU A 86 -24.32 -27.81 -0.02
N HIS A 87 -23.31 -27.02 -0.34
CA HIS A 87 -23.26 -26.26 -1.59
C HIS A 87 -22.70 -27.10 -2.74
N VAL A 88 -21.62 -27.86 -2.52
CA VAL A 88 -21.00 -28.71 -3.55
C VAL A 88 -21.96 -29.82 -4.01
N LEU A 89 -22.70 -30.45 -3.08
CA LEU A 89 -23.66 -31.51 -3.41
C LEU A 89 -24.94 -31.01 -4.11
N ARG A 90 -25.21 -29.70 -4.08
CA ARG A 90 -26.34 -29.07 -4.80
C ARG A 90 -25.97 -28.55 -6.19
N ALA A 91 -24.67 -28.46 -6.49
CA ALA A 91 -24.17 -28.01 -7.79
C ALA A 91 -24.06 -29.16 -8.82
N TYR A 92 -24.31 -30.40 -8.39
CA TYR A 92 -24.50 -31.61 -9.21
C TYR A 92 -25.96 -32.03 -9.18
#